data_AF-K4IG57-F1
#
_entry.id   AF-K4IG57-F1
#
_cell.length_a   1.000
_cell.length_b   1.000
_cell.length_c   1.000
_cell.angle_alpha   90.00
_cell.angle_beta   90.00
_cell.angle_gamma   90.00
#
_symmetry.space_group_name_H-M   'P 1'
#
loop_
_entity.id
_entity.type
_entity.pdbx_description
1 polymer ?
#
loop_
_entity_poly.entity_id
_entity_poly.type
_entity_poly.pdbx_seq_one_letter_code
_entity_poly.pdbx_strand_id
1 'polypeptide(L)'
;MNFEIIFDYKKPIANHFSEDKNIFICLFPFYHQIFADHYSWESNIDNTFKLLRTETWNSISNEIGFNSTKRLVKGILELDKQFQNELVEFCDFKKIDLPDYAADKIPEVILIPFLKFLRNMGVENIETVSNLRFPDAENKKMKIQKNIFDAFREIEFSKHIKTNNIEIILPDYDCPYCLIVGNIRMCLDLIEYGNFECLRVNANTKFDWWD
;
A
#
# COMPACT_ATOMS: atom_id res chain seq x y z
N MET A 1 -18.16 7.86 -18.55
CA MET A 1 -17.63 8.92 -17.69
C MET A 1 -16.53 8.30 -16.85
N ASN A 2 -15.27 8.71 -17.07
CA ASN A 2 -14.17 8.34 -16.19
C ASN A 2 -14.30 9.21 -14.94
N PHE A 3 -14.62 8.59 -13.81
CA PHE A 3 -14.59 9.29 -12.52
C PHE A 3 -13.19 9.14 -11.97
N GLU A 4 -12.38 10.17 -12.19
CA GLU A 4 -11.14 10.39 -11.46
C GLU A 4 -11.51 10.74 -10.01
N ILE A 5 -10.97 10.01 -9.04
CA ILE A 5 -11.21 10.31 -7.62
C ILE A 5 -10.21 11.39 -7.20
N ILE A 6 -10.64 12.64 -7.24
CA ILE A 6 -9.85 13.75 -6.71
C ILE A 6 -10.08 13.82 -5.20
N PHE A 7 -9.06 13.47 -4.41
CA PHE A 7 -9.14 13.53 -2.95
C PHE A 7 -8.94 14.95 -2.42
N ASP A 8 -9.96 15.46 -1.73
CA ASP A 8 -9.85 16.63 -0.85
C ASP A 8 -9.29 16.19 0.51
N TYR A 9 -7.99 16.42 0.71
CA TYR A 9 -7.23 16.03 1.90
C TYR A 9 -7.71 16.71 3.19
N LYS A 10 -8.52 17.78 3.09
CA LYS A 10 -9.12 18.44 4.28
C LYS A 10 -10.35 17.70 4.80
N LYS A 11 -10.93 16.81 4.00
CA LYS A 11 -12.13 16.05 4.37
C LYS A 11 -11.76 14.67 4.92
N PRO A 12 -12.60 14.10 5.79
CA PRO A 12 -12.49 12.69 6.18
C PRO A 12 -12.48 11.77 4.96
N ILE A 13 -11.65 10.71 5.02
CA ILE A 13 -11.50 9.71 3.96
C ILE A 13 -12.85 9.10 3.60
N ALA A 14 -13.69 8.79 4.60
CA ALA A 14 -15.00 8.19 4.39
C ALA A 14 -15.93 9.01 3.46
N ASN A 15 -15.77 10.33 3.42
CA ASN A 15 -16.63 11.21 2.61
C ASN A 15 -16.39 11.10 1.11
N HIS A 16 -15.32 10.40 0.69
CA HIS A 16 -14.97 10.18 -0.71
C HIS A 16 -15.57 8.88 -1.27
N PHE A 17 -16.22 8.08 -0.43
CA PHE A 17 -16.78 6.79 -0.78
C PHE A 17 -18.26 6.72 -0.45
N SER A 18 -18.97 5.79 -1.09
CA SER A 18 -20.38 5.55 -0.78
C SER A 18 -20.54 4.96 0.62
N GLU A 19 -21.65 5.28 1.29
CA GLU A 19 -21.89 4.93 2.70
C GLU A 19 -21.87 3.41 2.99
N ASP A 20 -22.09 2.59 1.97
CA ASP A 20 -22.06 1.12 2.04
C ASP A 20 -20.64 0.53 2.05
N LYS A 21 -19.62 1.33 1.74
CA LYS A 21 -18.22 0.90 1.68
C LYS A 21 -17.53 1.08 3.02
N ASN A 22 -16.69 0.09 3.33
CA ASN A 22 -15.75 0.16 4.44
C ASN A 22 -14.37 0.47 3.87
N ILE A 23 -13.64 1.32 4.58
CA ILE A 23 -12.29 1.73 4.21
C ILE A 23 -11.32 1.33 5.30
N PHE A 24 -10.22 0.72 4.89
CA PHE A 24 -9.07 0.40 5.73
C PHE A 24 -7.85 1.06 5.13
N ILE A 25 -6.98 1.59 5.97
CA ILE A 25 -5.67 2.08 5.55
C ILE A 25 -4.66 0.98 5.82
N CYS A 26 -4.12 0.46 4.72
CA CYS A 26 -3.10 -0.56 4.67
C CYS A 26 -1.74 0.10 4.63
N LEU A 27 -0.98 -0.05 5.71
CA LEU A 27 0.34 0.56 5.87
C LEU A 27 1.37 -0.18 5.02
N PHE A 28 2.26 0.57 4.38
CA PHE A 28 3.38 0.00 3.62
C PHE A 28 4.40 -0.58 4.59
N PRO A 29 4.83 -1.83 4.42
CA PRO A 29 5.75 -2.43 5.35
C PRO A 29 7.17 -1.88 5.19
N PHE A 30 8.00 -2.18 6.18
CA PHE A 30 9.44 -2.02 6.09
C PHE A 30 10.03 -3.23 5.37
N TYR A 31 11.17 -3.08 4.71
CA TYR A 31 11.84 -4.16 3.97
C TYR A 31 13.19 -4.49 4.57
N HIS A 32 13.49 -5.77 4.79
CA HIS A 32 14.88 -6.16 5.06
C HIS A 32 15.69 -6.01 3.77
N GLN A 33 16.89 -5.43 3.89
CA GLN A 33 17.83 -5.31 2.77
C GLN A 33 18.29 -6.72 2.35
N ILE A 34 17.93 -7.13 1.14
CA ILE A 34 18.31 -8.42 0.57
C ILE A 34 19.48 -8.19 -0.38
N PHE A 35 20.67 -8.66 0.03
CA PHE A 35 21.94 -8.66 -0.71
C PHE A 35 22.14 -7.43 -1.62
N ALA A 36 22.54 -6.34 -0.95
CA ALA A 36 22.87 -5.05 -1.49
C ALA A 36 23.70 -5.07 -2.79
N ASP A 37 23.33 -4.15 -3.68
CA ASP A 37 24.13 -3.52 -4.75
C ASP A 37 24.26 -4.21 -6.12
N HIS A 38 23.98 -5.51 -6.27
CA HIS A 38 24.18 -6.20 -7.57
C HIS A 38 22.98 -6.98 -8.11
N TYR A 39 21.87 -7.03 -7.37
CA TYR A 39 20.73 -7.84 -7.74
C TYR A 39 19.50 -6.96 -7.99
N SER A 40 19.12 -6.78 -9.25
CA SER A 40 17.86 -6.11 -9.61
C SER A 40 16.68 -7.04 -9.30
N TRP A 41 16.30 -7.10 -8.02
CA TRP A 41 15.24 -7.99 -7.55
C TRP A 41 13.90 -7.66 -8.21
N GLU A 42 13.64 -6.38 -8.48
CA GLU A 42 12.44 -5.90 -9.17
C GLU A 42 12.33 -6.49 -10.59
N SER A 43 13.43 -6.49 -11.35
CA SER A 43 13.44 -7.05 -12.71
C SER A 43 13.12 -8.55 -12.74
N ASN A 44 13.38 -9.26 -11.64
CA ASN A 44 13.18 -10.72 -11.53
C ASN A 44 12.17 -11.09 -10.42
N ILE A 45 11.14 -10.26 -10.25
CA ILE A 45 10.17 -10.37 -9.14
C ILE A 45 9.52 -11.77 -9.03
N ASP A 46 9.34 -12.47 -10.13
CA ASP A 46 8.79 -13.83 -10.17
C ASP A 46 9.63 -14.85 -9.40
N ASN A 47 10.95 -14.67 -9.37
CA ASN A 47 11.88 -15.54 -8.64
C ASN A 47 12.25 -15.00 -7.26
N THR A 48 12.09 -13.69 -7.05
CA THR A 48 12.67 -12.99 -5.89
C THR A 48 11.63 -12.57 -4.87
N PHE A 49 10.35 -12.55 -5.22
CA PHE A 49 9.27 -12.15 -4.32
C PHE A 49 9.26 -12.94 -3.00
N LYS A 50 9.65 -14.22 -3.02
CA LYS A 50 9.74 -15.04 -1.80
C LYS A 50 10.91 -14.66 -0.89
N LEU A 51 11.89 -13.94 -1.42
CA LEU A 51 13.03 -13.44 -0.67
C LEU A 51 12.69 -12.13 0.03
N LEU A 52 11.71 -11.37 -0.49
CA LEU A 52 11.21 -10.14 0.13
C LEU A 52 10.70 -10.44 1.53
N ARG A 53 11.41 -9.90 2.51
CA ARG A 53 11.09 -10.08 3.92
C ARG A 53 10.70 -8.73 4.49
N THR A 54 9.50 -8.67 5.05
CA THR A 54 8.90 -7.43 5.53
C THR A 54 8.79 -7.39 7.05
N GLU A 55 8.81 -6.18 7.61
CA GLU A 55 8.46 -5.92 9.01
C GLU A 55 7.24 -4.99 9.09
N THR A 56 6.43 -5.21 10.13
CA THR A 56 5.22 -4.43 10.42
C THR A 56 5.57 -3.17 11.22
N TRP A 57 4.77 -2.12 11.10
CA TRP A 57 4.89 -0.90 11.90
C TRP A 57 4.80 -1.18 13.38
N ASN A 58 3.89 -2.05 13.80
CA ASN A 58 3.80 -2.49 15.19
C ASN A 58 5.08 -3.20 15.67
N SER A 59 5.69 -4.06 14.83
CA SER A 59 6.97 -4.71 15.14
C SER A 59 8.06 -3.66 15.37
N ILE A 60 8.27 -2.76 14.40
CA ILE A 60 9.29 -1.70 14.48
C ILE A 60 9.04 -0.78 15.67
N SER A 61 7.80 -0.31 15.87
CA SER A 61 7.43 0.58 16.97
C SER A 61 7.76 -0.02 18.33
N ASN A 62 7.54 -1.33 18.50
CA ASN A 62 7.87 -2.04 19.73
C ASN A 62 9.38 -2.21 19.92
N GLU A 63 10.11 -2.59 18.87
CA GLU A 63 11.56 -2.82 18.95
C GLU A 63 12.36 -1.54 19.23
N ILE A 64 11.98 -0.42 18.61
CA ILE A 64 12.63 0.88 18.83
C ILE A 64 12.15 1.56 20.14
N GLY A 65 11.09 1.04 20.77
CA GLY A 65 10.52 1.63 21.99
C GLY A 65 9.67 2.87 21.74
N PHE A 66 9.16 3.05 20.51
CA PHE A 66 8.12 4.03 20.24
C PHE A 66 6.83 3.53 20.86
N ASN A 67 6.42 4.14 21.97
CA ASN A 67 5.18 3.81 22.69
C ASN A 67 3.87 4.06 21.89
N SER A 68 3.98 4.42 20.61
CA SER A 68 2.85 4.60 19.70
C SER A 68 3.33 4.67 18.25
N THR A 69 2.53 4.13 17.32
CA THR A 69 2.66 4.35 15.86
C THR A 69 2.73 5.84 15.53
N LYS A 70 2.17 6.72 16.39
CA LYS A 70 2.26 8.19 16.26
C LYS A 70 3.69 8.73 16.18
N ARG A 71 4.65 8.12 16.87
CA ARG A 71 6.05 8.57 16.80
C ARG A 71 6.74 8.03 15.56
N LEU A 72 6.43 6.78 15.21
CA LEU A 72 7.00 6.11 14.04
C LEU A 72 6.70 6.88 12.75
N VAL A 73 5.45 7.31 12.58
CA VAL A 73 5.05 7.99 11.37
C VAL A 73 5.65 9.40 11.28
N LYS A 74 5.80 10.11 12.41
CA LYS A 74 6.52 11.40 12.42
C LYS A 74 7.97 11.25 11.96
N GLY A 75 8.62 10.14 12.32
CA GLY A 75 9.96 9.81 11.84
C GLY A 75 9.99 9.54 10.34
N ILE A 76 9.05 8.73 9.84
CA ILE A 76 8.94 8.37 8.41
C ILE A 76 8.64 9.59 7.54
N LEU A 77 7.70 10.44 7.96
CA LEU A 77 7.31 11.65 7.23
C LEU A 77 8.23 12.84 7.47
N GLU A 78 9.35 12.65 8.17
CA GLU A 78 10.34 13.68 8.47
C GLU A 78 9.78 14.90 9.23
N LEU A 79 8.66 14.72 9.96
CA LEU A 79 7.96 15.78 10.69
C LEU A 79 8.60 16.08 12.05
N ASP A 80 9.41 15.15 12.57
CA ASP A 80 10.14 15.30 13.83
C ASP A 80 11.54 14.72 13.70
N LYS A 81 12.54 15.60 13.71
CA LYS A 81 13.94 15.25 13.50
C LYS A 81 14.48 14.27 14.55
N GLN A 82 13.98 14.32 15.79
CA GLN A 82 14.44 13.38 16.82
C GLN A 82 13.97 11.97 16.47
N PHE A 83 12.67 11.80 16.19
CA PHE A 83 12.13 10.48 15.82
C PHE A 83 12.69 9.98 14.49
N GLN A 84 12.93 10.87 13.53
CA GLN A 84 13.57 10.52 12.26
C GLN A 84 14.98 9.97 12.49
N ASN A 85 15.82 10.68 13.25
CA ASN A 85 17.18 10.23 13.53
C ASN A 85 17.21 8.89 14.26
N GLU A 86 16.41 8.74 15.32
CA GLU A 86 16.33 7.48 16.09
C GLU A 86 15.89 6.32 15.18
N LEU A 87 14.91 6.56 14.30
CA LEU A 87 14.40 5.55 13.37
C LEU A 87 15.43 5.18 12.29
N VAL A 88 16.10 6.16 11.69
CA VAL A 88 17.15 5.91 10.68
C VAL A 88 18.30 5.12 11.28
N GLU A 89 18.80 5.51 12.45
CA GLU A 89 19.87 4.78 13.16
C GLU A 89 19.47 3.31 13.44
N PHE A 90 18.22 3.10 13.88
CA PHE A 90 17.69 1.76 14.10
C PHE A 90 17.60 0.94 12.81
N CYS A 91 17.05 1.52 11.74
CA CYS A 91 16.90 0.89 10.43
C CYS A 91 18.26 0.50 9.82
N ASP A 92 19.26 1.40 9.89
CA ASP A 92 20.62 1.16 9.42
C ASP A 92 21.32 0.02 10.17
N PHE A 93 21.11 -0.04 11.49
CA PHE A 93 21.62 -1.11 12.34
C PHE A 93 20.98 -2.45 12.01
N LYS A 94 19.66 -2.46 11.80
CA LYS A 94 18.89 -3.69 11.49
C LYS A 94 18.94 -4.11 10.03
N LYS A 95 19.51 -3.28 9.15
CA LYS A 95 19.50 -3.48 7.69
C LYS A 95 18.07 -3.56 7.15
N ILE A 96 17.26 -2.58 7.55
CA ILE A 96 15.86 -2.45 7.18
C ILE A 96 15.68 -1.12 6.45
N ASP A 97 15.09 -1.14 5.27
CA ASP A 97 14.67 0.03 4.52
C ASP A 97 13.35 0.59 5.07
N LEU A 98 13.28 1.91 5.15
CA LEU A 98 12.07 2.64 5.51
C LEU A 98 10.99 2.43 4.46
N PRO A 99 9.69 2.44 4.84
CA PRO A 99 8.61 2.50 3.87
C PRO A 99 8.75 3.76 3.03
N ASP A 100 8.75 3.61 1.71
CA ASP A 100 8.78 4.75 0.79
C ASP A 100 7.44 5.51 0.89
N TYR A 101 7.48 6.67 1.54
CA TYR A 101 6.32 7.54 1.71
C TYR A 101 6.09 8.44 0.50
N ALA A 102 7.05 8.55 -0.42
CA ALA A 102 6.93 9.26 -1.70
C ALA A 102 6.70 8.27 -2.86
N ALA A 103 6.29 7.04 -2.53
CA ALA A 103 6.13 5.97 -3.51
C ALA A 103 5.07 6.31 -4.56
N ASP A 104 5.45 6.17 -5.83
CA ASP A 104 4.54 6.30 -6.98
C ASP A 104 3.78 5.01 -7.31
N LYS A 105 4.02 3.93 -6.56
CA LYS A 105 3.45 2.59 -6.76
C LYS A 105 2.98 1.94 -5.46
N ILE A 106 1.96 1.08 -5.56
CA ILE A 106 1.57 0.21 -4.45
C ILE A 106 2.63 -0.89 -4.31
N PRO A 107 3.19 -1.14 -3.11
CA PRO A 107 4.21 -2.15 -2.89
C PRO A 107 3.78 -3.55 -3.36
N GLU A 108 4.70 -4.29 -3.96
CA GLU A 108 4.46 -5.63 -4.50
C GLU A 108 3.99 -6.63 -3.44
N VAL A 109 4.45 -6.46 -2.19
CA VAL A 109 4.02 -7.26 -1.04
C VAL A 109 2.56 -7.00 -0.63
N ILE A 110 1.94 -5.93 -1.13
CA ILE A 110 0.49 -5.68 -1.01
C ILE A 110 -0.21 -6.12 -2.29
N LEU A 111 0.32 -5.70 -3.43
CA LEU A 111 -0.32 -5.88 -4.73
C LEU A 111 -0.37 -7.33 -5.19
N ILE A 112 0.69 -8.12 -4.98
CA ILE A 112 0.73 -9.54 -5.38
C ILE A 112 -0.23 -10.37 -4.53
N PRO A 113 -0.27 -10.28 -3.18
CA PRO A 113 -1.29 -10.96 -2.40
C PRO A 113 -2.71 -10.54 -2.76
N PHE A 114 -2.94 -9.25 -3.06
CA PHE A 114 -4.24 -8.78 -3.55
C PHE A 114 -4.66 -9.47 -4.85
N LEU A 115 -3.79 -9.53 -5.85
CA LEU A 115 -4.09 -10.23 -7.10
C LEU A 115 -4.34 -11.73 -6.88
N LYS A 116 -3.56 -12.39 -6.00
CA LYS A 116 -3.77 -13.80 -5.66
C LYS A 116 -5.13 -14.01 -4.99
N PHE A 117 -5.50 -13.12 -4.08
CA PHE A 117 -6.80 -13.13 -3.40
C PHE A 117 -7.95 -13.03 -4.41
N LEU A 118 -7.91 -12.03 -5.30
CA LEU A 118 -8.91 -11.86 -6.35
C LEU A 118 -9.04 -13.10 -7.26
N ARG A 119 -7.90 -13.68 -7.66
CA ARG A 119 -7.88 -14.91 -8.46
C ARG A 119 -8.55 -16.08 -7.74
N ASN A 120 -8.27 -16.25 -6.45
CA ASN A 120 -8.87 -17.32 -5.64
C ASN A 120 -10.38 -17.15 -5.47
N MET A 121 -10.87 -15.90 -5.51
CA MET A 121 -12.30 -15.59 -5.53
C MET A 121 -12.97 -15.80 -6.91
N GLY A 122 -12.21 -16.15 -7.95
CA GLY A 122 -12.73 -16.28 -9.31
C GLY A 122 -12.98 -14.93 -10.00
N VAL A 123 -12.37 -13.84 -9.53
CA VAL A 123 -12.42 -12.56 -10.24
C VAL A 123 -11.58 -12.67 -11.50
N GLU A 124 -12.22 -12.51 -12.66
CA GLU A 124 -11.54 -12.63 -13.95
C GLU A 124 -10.98 -11.30 -14.45
N ASN A 125 -11.64 -10.18 -14.15
CA ASN A 125 -11.31 -8.86 -14.68
C ASN A 125 -11.13 -7.83 -13.56
N ILE A 126 -10.11 -7.00 -13.71
CA ILE A 126 -9.85 -5.81 -12.88
C ILE A 126 -9.86 -4.56 -13.77
N GLU A 127 -10.26 -3.44 -13.20
CA GLU A 127 -10.13 -2.12 -13.83
C GLU A 127 -8.96 -1.40 -13.15
N THR A 128 -8.01 -0.89 -13.93
CA THR A 128 -6.95 -0.04 -13.42
C THR A 128 -7.12 1.39 -13.89
N VAL A 129 -6.86 2.32 -12.98
CA VAL A 129 -6.78 3.76 -13.26
C VAL A 129 -5.31 4.15 -13.12
N SER A 130 -4.79 4.74 -14.19
CA SER A 130 -3.38 5.10 -14.31
C SER A 130 -2.99 6.30 -13.43
N ASN A 131 -1.72 6.34 -13.04
CA ASN A 131 -1.04 7.48 -12.46
C ASN A 131 -1.03 8.69 -13.43
N LEU A 132 -1.48 9.85 -12.96
CA LEU A 132 -1.55 11.12 -13.70
C LEU A 132 -0.19 11.62 -14.22
N ARG A 133 0.93 11.15 -13.64
CA ARG A 133 2.29 11.45 -14.15
C ARG A 133 2.55 10.87 -15.55
N PHE A 134 1.71 9.96 -16.03
CA PHE A 134 1.74 9.40 -17.37
C PHE A 134 0.41 9.69 -18.09
N PRO A 135 0.23 10.89 -18.68
CA PRO A 135 -1.04 11.32 -19.28
C PRO A 135 -1.52 10.44 -20.46
N ASP A 136 -0.64 9.60 -21.01
CA ASP A 136 -0.97 8.64 -22.07
C ASP A 136 -1.49 7.30 -21.55
N ALA A 137 -1.47 7.07 -20.25
CA ALA A 137 -1.86 5.79 -19.70
C ALA A 137 -3.37 5.75 -19.46
N GLU A 138 -4.05 5.09 -20.40
CA GLU A 138 -5.50 4.90 -20.38
C GLU A 138 -5.95 3.97 -19.24
N ASN A 139 -7.17 4.18 -18.75
CA ASN A 139 -7.85 3.21 -17.90
C ASN A 139 -7.95 1.87 -18.65
N LYS A 140 -7.45 0.80 -18.03
CA LYS A 140 -7.40 -0.52 -18.67
C LYS A 140 -8.28 -1.50 -17.92
N LYS A 141 -9.09 -2.23 -18.68
CA LYS A 141 -9.66 -3.49 -18.19
C LYS A 141 -8.66 -4.59 -18.47
N MET A 142 -8.27 -5.30 -17.43
CA MET A 142 -7.27 -6.35 -17.51
C MET A 142 -7.85 -7.65 -16.99
N LYS A 143 -7.47 -8.76 -17.62
CA LYS A 143 -7.74 -10.09 -17.10
C LYS A 143 -6.67 -10.50 -16.10
N ILE A 144 -7.07 -11.03 -14.95
CA ILE A 144 -6.13 -11.64 -14.03
C ILE A 144 -5.52 -12.86 -14.71
N GLN A 145 -4.25 -12.74 -15.10
CA GLN A 145 -3.55 -13.80 -15.82
C GLN A 145 -3.30 -15.01 -14.92
N LYS A 146 -3.04 -16.17 -15.55
CA LYS A 146 -2.64 -17.38 -14.82
C LYS A 146 -1.35 -17.15 -14.04
N ASN A 147 -0.39 -16.44 -14.65
CA ASN A 147 0.82 -15.98 -13.98
C ASN A 147 0.54 -14.65 -13.27
N ILE A 148 0.73 -14.65 -11.95
CA ILE A 148 0.43 -13.48 -11.12
C ILE A 148 1.45 -12.37 -11.28
N PHE A 149 2.69 -12.72 -11.62
CA PHE A 149 3.78 -11.74 -11.76
C PHE A 149 3.69 -10.97 -13.06
N ASP A 150 3.20 -11.61 -14.12
CA ASP A 150 2.91 -10.92 -15.39
C ASP A 150 1.75 -9.94 -15.19
N ALA A 151 0.68 -10.35 -14.49
CA ALA A 151 -0.40 -9.45 -14.12
C ALA A 151 0.08 -8.29 -13.23
N PHE A 152 0.99 -8.54 -12.28
CA PHE A 152 1.62 -7.50 -11.46
C PHE A 152 2.39 -6.49 -12.31
N ARG A 153 3.29 -6.94 -13.21
CA ARG A 153 4.08 -6.05 -14.08
C ARG A 153 3.20 -5.15 -14.95
N GLU A 154 2.03 -5.61 -15.37
CA GLU A 154 1.10 -4.79 -16.15
C GLU A 154 0.41 -3.67 -15.33
N ILE A 155 0.34 -3.80 -14.01
CA ILE A 155 -0.36 -2.84 -13.12
C ILE A 155 0.54 -2.21 -12.05
N GLU A 156 1.84 -2.48 -12.03
CA GLU A 156 2.72 -2.07 -10.93
C GLU A 156 2.71 -0.55 -10.70
N PHE A 157 2.47 0.25 -11.75
CA PHE A 157 2.36 1.72 -11.68
C PHE A 157 0.91 2.23 -11.55
N SER A 158 -0.07 1.34 -11.33
CA SER A 158 -1.47 1.73 -11.16
C SER A 158 -1.69 2.22 -9.72
N LYS A 159 -2.24 3.43 -9.58
CA LYS A 159 -2.62 3.96 -8.27
C LYS A 159 -3.98 3.46 -7.80
N HIS A 160 -4.86 3.05 -8.71
CA HIS A 160 -6.17 2.54 -8.33
C HIS A 160 -6.51 1.30 -9.12
N ILE A 161 -6.77 0.22 -8.40
CA ILE A 161 -7.14 -1.08 -8.95
C ILE A 161 -8.49 -1.46 -8.36
N LYS A 162 -9.47 -1.70 -9.21
CA LYS A 162 -10.86 -1.84 -8.85
C LYS A 162 -11.47 -3.13 -9.39
N THR A 163 -12.32 -3.72 -8.56
CA THR A 163 -13.29 -4.75 -8.94
C THR A 163 -14.69 -4.28 -8.57
N ASN A 164 -15.71 -5.12 -8.79
CA ASN A 164 -17.08 -4.81 -8.34
C ASN A 164 -17.21 -4.71 -6.81
N ASN A 165 -16.33 -5.38 -6.05
CA ASN A 165 -16.54 -5.57 -4.62
C ASN A 165 -15.41 -5.03 -3.73
N ILE A 166 -14.21 -4.89 -4.28
CA ILE A 166 -13.03 -4.41 -3.55
C ILE A 166 -12.11 -3.62 -4.48
N GLU A 167 -11.47 -2.61 -3.91
CA GLU A 167 -10.60 -1.66 -4.58
C GLU A 167 -9.36 -1.40 -3.70
N ILE A 168 -8.19 -1.23 -4.32
CA ILE A 168 -6.99 -0.70 -3.67
C ILE A 168 -6.66 0.65 -4.32
N ILE A 169 -6.41 1.67 -3.48
CA ILE A 169 -6.15 3.05 -3.92
C ILE A 169 -4.92 3.61 -3.21
N LEU A 170 -3.92 4.03 -3.97
CA LEU A 170 -2.79 4.84 -3.52
C LEU A 170 -3.18 6.33 -3.62
N PRO A 171 -3.20 7.07 -2.50
CA PRO A 171 -3.45 8.52 -2.54
C PRO A 171 -2.44 9.29 -3.40
N ASP A 172 -2.80 10.48 -3.86
CA ASP A 172 -1.95 11.33 -4.70
C ASP A 172 -0.98 12.23 -3.92
N TYR A 173 -0.86 12.00 -2.61
CA TYR A 173 0.02 12.73 -1.72
C TYR A 173 1.00 11.77 -1.06
N ASP A 174 2.14 12.31 -0.62
CA ASP A 174 3.19 11.58 0.08
C ASP A 174 2.60 10.89 1.33
N CYS A 175 2.44 9.57 1.24
CA CYS A 175 1.94 8.74 2.32
C CYS A 175 2.46 7.30 2.21
N PRO A 176 2.87 6.67 3.32
CA PRO A 176 3.36 5.30 3.32
C PRO A 176 2.19 4.31 3.50
N TYR A 177 1.10 4.50 2.76
CA TYR A 177 -0.07 3.63 2.84
C TYR A 177 -0.91 3.64 1.56
N CYS A 178 -1.75 2.62 1.42
CA CYS A 178 -2.86 2.61 0.46
C CYS A 178 -4.19 2.34 1.18
N LEU A 179 -5.30 2.65 0.51
CA LEU A 179 -6.64 2.35 0.98
C LEU A 179 -7.11 1.02 0.41
N ILE A 180 -7.66 0.16 1.26
CA ILE A 180 -8.47 -0.99 0.87
C ILE A 180 -9.93 -0.60 1.09
N VAL A 181 -10.71 -0.62 0.02
CA VAL A 181 -12.10 -0.14 0.00
C VAL A 181 -13.02 -1.24 -0.51
N GLY A 182 -14.10 -1.53 0.21
CA GLY A 182 -15.06 -2.55 -0.24
C GLY A 182 -16.09 -2.92 0.83
N ASN A 183 -16.74 -4.07 0.67
CA ASN A 183 -17.55 -4.63 1.75
C ASN A 183 -16.64 -5.06 2.92
N ILE A 184 -17.07 -4.81 4.16
CA ILE A 184 -16.31 -5.13 5.38
C ILE A 184 -15.75 -6.55 5.39
N ARG A 185 -16.54 -7.56 5.01
CA ARG A 185 -16.10 -8.96 5.02
C ARG A 185 -14.97 -9.19 4.03
N MET A 186 -15.12 -8.68 2.82
CA MET A 186 -14.09 -8.83 1.79
C MET A 186 -12.80 -8.08 2.14
N CYS A 187 -12.91 -6.90 2.74
CA CYS A 187 -11.73 -6.19 3.22
C CYS A 187 -11.00 -6.99 4.30
N LEU A 188 -11.73 -7.51 5.30
CA LEU A 188 -11.13 -8.32 6.36
C LEU A 188 -10.51 -9.62 5.84
N ASP A 189 -11.20 -10.33 4.94
CA ASP A 189 -10.69 -11.55 4.30
C ASP A 189 -9.39 -11.26 3.51
N LEU A 190 -9.31 -10.13 2.78
CA LEU A 190 -8.09 -9.71 2.09
C LEU A 190 -6.96 -9.38 3.06
N ILE A 191 -7.26 -8.62 4.12
CA ILE A 191 -6.28 -8.21 5.12
C ILE A 191 -5.67 -9.44 5.80
N GLU A 192 -6.50 -10.41 6.17
CA GLU A 192 -6.04 -11.68 6.75
C GLU A 192 -5.23 -12.49 5.73
N TYR A 193 -5.71 -12.62 4.48
CA TYR A 193 -5.02 -13.35 3.42
C TYR A 193 -3.62 -12.79 3.11
N GLY A 194 -3.51 -11.46 3.06
CA GLY A 194 -2.26 -10.75 2.80
C GLY A 194 -1.38 -10.54 4.03
N ASN A 195 -1.89 -10.84 5.23
CA ASN A 195 -1.28 -10.48 6.52
C ASN A 195 -0.90 -8.98 6.57
N PHE A 196 -1.83 -8.12 6.16
CA PHE A 196 -1.61 -6.68 6.08
C PHE A 196 -1.81 -6.00 7.42
N GLU A 197 -0.97 -5.01 7.71
CA GLU A 197 -1.22 -4.12 8.84
C GLU A 197 -2.17 -2.99 8.42
N CYS A 198 -3.39 -3.04 8.94
CA CYS A 198 -4.45 -2.14 8.52
C CYS A 198 -5.16 -1.48 9.70
N LEU A 199 -5.50 -0.20 9.56
CA LEU A 199 -6.38 0.52 10.49
C LEU A 199 -7.71 0.81 9.80
N ARG A 200 -8.82 0.59 10.51
CA ARG A 200 -10.14 0.94 10.01
C ARG A 200 -10.34 2.46 10.04
N VAL A 201 -10.84 3.02 8.94
CA VAL A 201 -11.26 4.43 8.88
C VAL A 201 -12.45 4.67 9.79
N ASN A 202 -12.40 5.77 10.54
CA ASN A 202 -13.54 6.30 11.28
C ASN A 202 -13.99 7.64 10.69
N ALA A 203 -15.07 8.22 11.24
CA ALA A 203 -15.66 9.46 10.74
C ALA A 203 -14.72 10.68 10.72
N ASN A 204 -13.60 10.62 11.45
CA ASN A 204 -12.65 11.72 11.60
C ASN A 204 -11.30 11.44 10.92
N THR A 205 -11.07 10.26 10.36
CA THR A 205 -9.79 9.92 9.72
C THR A 205 -9.66 10.73 8.42
N LYS A 206 -8.65 11.61 8.33
CA LYS A 206 -8.28 12.35 7.11
C LYS A 206 -7.16 11.62 6.36
N PHE A 207 -6.81 12.07 5.16
CA PHE A 207 -5.64 11.54 4.41
C PHE A 207 -4.31 11.92 5.06
N ASP A 208 -4.24 13.11 5.67
CA ASP A 208 -3.14 13.44 6.57
C ASP A 208 -3.46 12.84 7.94
N TRP A 209 -2.82 11.72 8.26
CA TRP A 209 -2.94 11.06 9.58
C TRP A 209 -2.30 11.88 10.70
N TRP A 210 -1.73 13.05 10.38
CA TRP A 210 -1.02 13.96 11.26
C TRP A 210 -1.74 15.31 11.27
N ASP A 211 -2.56 15.56 12.29
CA ASP A 211 -2.89 16.93 12.69
C ASP A 211 -1.70 17.54 13.48
#